data_AF-A0A847W7P7-F1
#
_entry.id   AF-A0A847W7P7-F1
#
_cell.length_a   1.000
_cell.length_b   1.000
_cell.length_c   1.000
_cell.angle_alpha   90.00
_cell.angle_beta   90.00
_cell.angle_gamma   90.00
#
_symmetry.space_group_name_H-M   'P 1'
#
loop_
_entity.id
_entity.type
_entity.pdbx_description
1 polymer ?
#
loop_
_entity_poly.entity_id
_entity_poly.type
_entity_poly.pdbx_seq_one_letter_code
_entity_poly.pdbx_strand_id
1 'polypeptide(L)'
;MAASITLMSLFLSIGKSLQLWESLKILAFVQFPWRWLGSASFFLAMFSAIGSGLLKKNLWKKITLGFLFLAFFFNAGFFKAEKTITDNNVFYYSDPQLIRSEMSKTLPDYIPQQMAVEEILQDYNKKYPEPAIWLDQDLANEQTLVGQVLKSNNQSQTWKISSSEENLINFKIANFTGWTADLDNKETKIIENPELGNIQLLVPAGEHLVKLSFRENNLHLLSNYISLAALSIFILWLILSKNKSTN
;
A
#
# COMPACT_ATOMS: atom_id res chain seq x y z
N MET A 1 11.23 -14.85 -26.18
CA MET A 1 10.92 -14.37 -24.81
C MET A 1 10.30 -12.97 -24.82
N ALA A 2 11.02 -11.92 -25.22
CA ALA A 2 10.49 -10.54 -25.19
C ALA A 2 9.14 -10.37 -25.92
N ALA A 3 8.98 -10.93 -27.13
CA ALA A 3 7.75 -10.79 -27.91
C ALA A 3 6.54 -11.46 -27.20
N SER A 4 6.76 -12.63 -26.60
CA SER A 4 5.76 -13.34 -25.81
C SER A 4 5.35 -12.53 -24.58
N ILE A 5 6.31 -11.89 -23.91
CA ILE A 5 6.03 -11.03 -22.75
C ILE A 5 5.22 -9.81 -23.18
N THR A 6 5.55 -9.17 -24.32
CA THR A 6 4.78 -8.05 -24.86
C THR A 6 3.34 -8.44 -25.18
N LEU A 7 3.14 -9.55 -25.90
CA LEU A 7 1.80 -10.03 -26.26
C LEU A 7 0.98 -10.40 -25.02
N MET A 8 1.60 -11.07 -24.04
CA MET A 8 0.94 -11.40 -22.78
C MET A 8 0.56 -10.15 -21.99
N SER A 9 1.47 -9.16 -21.91
CA SER A 9 1.21 -7.88 -21.23
C SER A 9 0.04 -7.12 -21.87
N LEU A 10 -0.01 -7.09 -23.21
CA LEU A 10 -1.13 -6.50 -23.94
C LEU A 10 -2.43 -7.27 -23.72
N PHE A 11 -2.40 -8.61 -23.75
CA PHE A 11 -3.57 -9.44 -23.48
C PHE A 11 -4.13 -9.21 -22.07
N LEU A 12 -3.25 -9.18 -21.06
CA LEU A 12 -3.61 -8.92 -19.66
C LEU A 12 -4.17 -7.50 -19.43
N SER A 13 -3.91 -6.56 -20.34
CA SER A 13 -4.43 -5.19 -20.27
C SER A 13 -5.86 -5.05 -20.83
N ILE A 14 -6.41 -6.09 -21.46
CA ILE A 14 -7.73 -6.06 -22.12
C ILE A 14 -8.72 -6.93 -21.36
N GLY A 15 -10.00 -6.53 -21.31
CA GLY A 15 -11.06 -7.25 -20.60
C GLY A 15 -11.28 -8.72 -21.03
N LYS A 16 -10.78 -9.13 -22.20
CA LYS A 16 -10.78 -10.56 -22.62
C LYS A 16 -9.96 -11.46 -21.71
N SER A 17 -9.04 -10.89 -20.92
CA SER A 17 -8.25 -11.63 -19.95
C SER A 17 -8.94 -11.78 -18.58
N LEU A 18 -10.18 -11.30 -18.39
CA LEU A 18 -10.88 -11.31 -17.09
C LEU A 18 -10.87 -12.68 -16.41
N GLN A 19 -11.15 -13.75 -17.15
CA GLN A 19 -11.13 -15.12 -16.61
C GLN A 19 -9.78 -15.47 -15.96
N LEU A 20 -8.68 -15.00 -16.55
CA LEU A 20 -7.33 -15.24 -16.03
C LEU A 20 -7.08 -14.42 -14.75
N TRP A 21 -7.60 -13.19 -14.70
CA TRP A 21 -7.55 -12.33 -13.51
C TRP A 21 -8.30 -12.94 -12.32
N GLU A 22 -9.50 -13.46 -12.56
CA GLU A 22 -10.32 -14.09 -11.51
C GLU A 22 -9.73 -15.43 -11.03
N SER A 23 -9.02 -16.14 -11.91
CA SER A 23 -8.42 -17.44 -11.58
C SER A 23 -7.11 -17.34 -10.80
N LEU A 24 -6.34 -16.25 -10.98
CA LEU A 24 -5.00 -16.11 -10.42
C LEU A 24 -4.94 -15.03 -9.34
N LYS A 25 -5.01 -15.44 -8.06
CA LYS A 25 -4.94 -14.53 -6.90
C LYS A 25 -3.72 -13.60 -6.90
N ILE A 26 -2.60 -14.02 -7.49
CA ILE A 26 -1.38 -13.19 -7.59
C ILE A 26 -1.61 -11.93 -8.44
N LEU A 27 -2.53 -11.97 -9.41
CA LEU A 27 -2.83 -10.81 -10.24
C LEU A 27 -3.53 -9.70 -9.45
N ALA A 28 -4.22 -10.01 -8.34
CA ALA A 28 -4.85 -9.01 -7.48
C ALA A 28 -3.85 -7.96 -6.96
N PHE A 29 -2.58 -8.34 -6.75
CA PHE A 29 -1.52 -7.42 -6.32
C PHE A 29 -1.11 -6.41 -7.39
N VAL A 30 -1.37 -6.69 -8.68
CA VAL A 30 -1.15 -5.74 -9.76
C VAL A 30 -2.22 -4.63 -9.74
N GLN A 31 -3.32 -4.81 -8.99
CA GLN A 31 -4.47 -3.91 -8.80
C GLN A 31 -5.25 -3.55 -10.08
N PHE A 32 -4.56 -3.24 -11.18
CA PHE A 32 -5.16 -2.74 -12.41
C PHE A 32 -4.58 -3.38 -13.67
N PRO A 33 -5.43 -3.81 -14.62
CA PRO A 33 -4.99 -4.40 -15.88
C PRO A 33 -4.01 -3.54 -16.68
N TRP A 34 -4.24 -2.22 -16.73
CA TRP A 34 -3.41 -1.30 -17.50
C TRP A 34 -1.98 -1.15 -16.97
N ARG A 35 -1.64 -1.65 -15.76
CA ARG A 35 -0.25 -1.66 -15.29
C ARG A 35 0.67 -2.47 -16.22
N TRP A 36 0.13 -3.47 -16.91
CA TRP A 36 0.87 -4.26 -17.89
C TRP A 36 1.24 -3.46 -19.15
N LEU A 37 0.58 -2.32 -19.42
CA LEU A 37 0.98 -1.42 -20.51
C LEU A 37 2.38 -0.87 -20.32
N GLY A 38 2.87 -0.74 -19.08
CA GLY A 38 4.26 -0.32 -18.82
C GLY A 38 5.27 -1.32 -19.39
N SER A 39 5.11 -2.60 -19.06
CA SER A 39 5.94 -3.69 -19.60
C SER A 39 5.81 -3.80 -21.11
N ALA A 40 4.58 -3.71 -21.64
CA ALA A 40 4.35 -3.73 -23.09
C ALA A 40 5.06 -2.56 -23.79
N SER A 41 4.94 -1.33 -23.27
CA SER A 41 5.53 -0.13 -23.85
C SER A 41 7.05 -0.20 -23.90
N PHE A 42 7.70 -0.71 -22.84
CA PHE A 42 9.15 -0.91 -22.81
C PHE A 42 9.62 -1.82 -23.95
N PHE A 43 9.01 -2.99 -24.10
CA PHE A 43 9.40 -3.93 -25.15
C PHE A 43 9.03 -3.42 -26.55
N LEU A 44 7.90 -2.73 -26.72
CA LEU A 44 7.53 -2.10 -27.99
C LEU A 44 8.52 -1.02 -28.40
N ALA A 45 9.00 -0.20 -27.47
CA ALA A 45 10.07 0.76 -27.73
C ALA A 45 11.36 0.06 -28.15
N MET A 46 11.75 -1.02 -27.44
CA MET A 46 12.92 -1.84 -27.79
C MET A 46 12.79 -2.46 -29.20
N PHE A 47 11.63 -3.02 -29.55
CA PHE A 47 11.38 -3.55 -30.89
C PHE A 47 11.37 -2.48 -31.97
N SER A 48 10.87 -1.28 -31.66
CA SER A 48 10.89 -0.14 -32.58
C SER A 48 12.33 0.29 -32.86
N ALA A 49 13.18 0.35 -31.84
CA ALA A 49 14.59 0.64 -31.98
C ALA A 49 15.33 -0.41 -32.82
N ILE A 50 15.21 -1.69 -32.46
CA ILE A 50 15.83 -2.81 -33.20
C ILE A 50 15.33 -2.84 -34.65
N GLY A 51 14.01 -2.76 -34.84
CA GLY A 51 13.38 -2.75 -36.16
C GLY A 51 13.89 -1.62 -37.03
N SER A 52 14.03 -0.40 -36.49
CA SER A 52 14.60 0.73 -37.22
C SER A 52 16.07 0.54 -37.59
N GLY A 53 16.85 -0.16 -36.75
CA GLY A 53 18.25 -0.51 -37.01
C GLY A 53 18.43 -1.52 -38.15
N LEU A 54 17.46 -2.43 -38.33
CA LEU A 54 17.48 -3.45 -39.40
C LEU A 54 17.09 -2.91 -40.78
N LEU A 55 16.54 -1.68 -40.86
CA LEU A 55 16.17 -1.06 -42.13
C LEU A 55 17.41 -0.75 -42.97
N LYS A 56 17.54 -1.42 -44.12
CA LYS A 56 18.69 -1.24 -45.03
C LYS A 56 18.65 0.08 -45.80
N LYS A 57 17.46 0.55 -46.21
CA LYS A 57 17.33 1.77 -47.02
C LYS A 57 17.13 3.01 -46.13
N ASN A 58 17.87 4.07 -46.44
CA ASN A 58 17.80 5.34 -45.69
C ASN A 58 16.41 6.00 -45.76
N LEU A 59 15.65 5.77 -46.84
CA LEU A 59 14.28 6.26 -46.97
C LEU A 59 13.37 5.76 -45.84
N TRP A 60 13.42 4.45 -45.52
CA TRP A 60 12.58 3.87 -44.46
C TRP A 60 12.97 4.39 -43.08
N LYS A 61 14.27 4.64 -42.82
CA LYS A 61 14.71 5.28 -41.57
C LYS A 61 14.11 6.68 -41.42
N LYS A 62 14.13 7.48 -42.48
CA LYS A 62 13.50 8.82 -42.51
C LYS A 62 12.00 8.76 -42.30
N ILE A 63 11.31 7.80 -42.94
CA ILE A 63 9.86 7.59 -42.76
C ILE A 63 9.55 7.22 -41.31
N THR A 64 10.27 6.26 -40.72
CA THR A 64 10.06 5.85 -39.31
C THR A 64 10.31 7.00 -38.33
N LEU A 65 11.39 7.76 -38.53
CA LEU A 65 11.66 8.97 -37.73
C LEU A 65 10.56 10.02 -37.88
N GLY A 66 10.09 10.26 -39.11
CA GLY A 66 8.98 11.17 -39.38
C GLY A 66 7.69 10.72 -38.71
N PHE A 67 7.39 9.42 -38.73
CA PHE A 67 6.25 8.85 -38.03
C PHE A 67 6.35 9.01 -36.52
N LEU A 68 7.51 8.71 -35.91
CA LEU A 68 7.73 8.92 -34.47
C LEU A 68 7.60 10.39 -34.09
N PHE A 69 8.11 11.30 -34.92
CA PHE A 69 7.97 12.74 -34.73
C PHE A 69 6.50 13.17 -34.79
N LEU A 70 5.74 12.70 -35.78
CA LEU A 70 4.30 12.98 -35.89
C LEU A 70 3.54 12.42 -34.68
N ALA A 71 3.82 11.18 -34.28
CA ALA A 71 3.21 10.57 -33.10
C ALA A 71 3.48 11.40 -31.85
N PHE A 72 4.73 11.84 -31.64
CA PHE A 72 5.09 12.74 -30.55
C PHE A 72 4.36 14.08 -30.64
N PHE A 73 4.35 14.71 -31.81
CA PHE A 73 3.71 16.02 -32.02
C PHE A 73 2.21 15.99 -31.73
N PHE A 74 1.48 14.98 -32.22
CA PHE A 74 0.06 14.81 -31.94
C PHE A 74 -0.23 14.47 -30.48
N ASN A 75 0.71 13.82 -29.78
CA ASN A 75 0.56 13.51 -28.36
C ASN A 75 1.05 14.63 -27.43
N ALA A 76 1.77 15.64 -27.95
CA ALA A 76 2.37 16.69 -27.13
C ALA A 76 1.35 17.47 -26.31
N GLY A 77 0.13 17.63 -26.84
CA GLY A 77 -0.98 18.30 -26.16
C GLY A 77 -1.49 17.59 -24.90
N PHE A 78 -1.17 16.30 -24.72
CA PHE A 78 -1.48 15.54 -23.50
C PHE A 78 -0.43 15.73 -22.39
N PHE A 79 0.77 16.25 -22.69
CA PHE A 79 1.80 16.56 -21.68
C PHE A 79 1.55 17.91 -20.99
N LYS A 80 0.30 18.16 -20.61
CA LYS A 80 -0.09 19.32 -19.80
C LYS A 80 -0.83 18.84 -18.57
N ALA A 81 -0.65 19.51 -17.45
CA ALA A 81 -1.46 19.26 -16.26
C ALA A 81 -2.93 19.56 -16.58
N GLU A 82 -3.84 18.70 -16.11
CA GLU A 82 -5.29 18.92 -16.23
C GLU A 82 -5.72 20.18 -15.49
N LYS A 83 -5.15 20.40 -14.30
CA LYS A 83 -5.39 21.58 -13.47
C LYS A 83 -4.14 21.96 -12.68
N THR A 84 -3.87 23.25 -12.59
CA THR A 84 -2.92 23.80 -11.61
C THR A 84 -3.68 24.10 -10.34
N ILE A 85 -3.29 23.46 -9.24
CA ILE A 85 -3.86 23.71 -7.92
C ILE A 85 -3.07 24.86 -7.30
N THR A 86 -3.69 26.03 -7.18
CA THR A 86 -3.05 27.24 -6.60
C THR A 86 -3.11 27.27 -5.07
N ASP A 87 -4.10 26.62 -4.48
CA ASP A 87 -4.22 26.41 -3.04
C ASP A 87 -4.07 24.92 -2.75
N ASN A 88 -2.90 24.55 -2.26
CA ASN A 88 -2.59 23.16 -1.94
C ASN A 88 -3.23 22.71 -0.62
N ASN A 89 -3.75 23.60 0.22
CA ASN A 89 -4.31 23.25 1.53
C ASN A 89 -5.54 22.33 1.43
N VAL A 90 -6.22 22.31 0.27
CA VAL A 90 -7.34 21.41 -0.02
C VAL A 90 -6.92 19.94 -0.03
N PHE A 91 -5.68 19.64 -0.45
CA PHE A 91 -5.19 18.26 -0.62
C PHE A 91 -3.95 17.93 0.20
N TYR A 92 -3.17 18.94 0.58
CA TYR A 92 -1.89 18.84 1.27
C TYR A 92 -1.94 19.64 2.56
N TYR A 93 -2.85 19.26 3.45
CA TYR A 93 -2.89 19.77 4.81
C TYR A 93 -1.92 18.97 5.70
N SER A 94 -1.24 19.66 6.61
CA SER A 94 -0.32 19.05 7.58
C SER A 94 -1.01 18.71 8.91
N ASP A 95 -2.29 19.05 9.06
CA ASP A 95 -3.09 18.75 10.24
C ASP A 95 -3.25 17.24 10.39
N PRO A 96 -2.63 16.61 11.40
CA PRO A 96 -2.71 15.18 11.60
C PRO A 96 -4.14 14.67 11.84
N GLN A 97 -5.02 15.49 12.43
CA GLN A 97 -6.43 15.13 12.65
C GLN A 97 -7.17 15.02 11.33
N LEU A 98 -7.01 16.02 10.47
CA LEU A 98 -7.65 16.05 9.16
C LEU A 98 -7.14 14.91 8.26
N ILE A 99 -5.85 14.56 8.35
CA ILE A 99 -5.26 13.41 7.63
C ILE A 99 -5.94 12.11 8.04
N ARG A 100 -6.14 11.92 9.34
CA ARG A 100 -6.70 10.68 9.87
C ARG A 100 -8.19 10.55 9.60
N SER A 101 -8.94 11.65 9.62
CA SER A 101 -10.39 11.63 9.38
C SER A 101 -10.79 11.64 7.89
N GLU A 102 -10.02 12.31 7.03
CA GLU A 102 -10.39 12.52 5.63
C GLU A 102 -9.71 11.56 4.66
N MET A 103 -8.46 11.13 4.90
CA MET A 103 -7.76 10.26 3.94
C MET A 103 -8.43 8.89 3.74
N SER A 104 -9.10 8.36 4.76
CA SER A 104 -9.80 7.08 4.65
C SER A 104 -10.92 7.12 3.60
N LYS A 105 -11.54 8.29 3.38
CA LYS A 105 -12.63 8.48 2.41
C LYS A 105 -12.17 8.35 0.96
N THR A 106 -10.90 8.62 0.68
CA THR A 106 -10.35 8.56 -0.68
C THR A 106 -9.76 7.19 -1.03
N LEU A 107 -9.63 6.30 -0.05
CA LEU A 107 -8.96 5.01 -0.17
C LEU A 107 -9.72 3.88 0.57
N PRO A 108 -11.03 3.67 0.31
CA PRO A 108 -11.80 2.64 0.99
C PRO A 108 -11.26 1.23 0.75
N ASP A 109 -10.64 0.99 -0.41
CA ASP A 109 -10.03 -0.31 -0.78
C ASP A 109 -8.89 -0.75 0.15
N TYR A 110 -8.35 0.17 0.97
CA TYR A 110 -7.28 -0.10 1.94
C TYR A 110 -7.81 -0.41 3.34
N ILE A 111 -9.13 -0.33 3.54
CA ILE A 111 -9.77 -0.71 4.79
C ILE A 111 -9.75 -2.25 4.88
N PRO A 112 -9.23 -2.84 5.99
CA PRO A 112 -9.25 -4.29 6.16
C PRO A 112 -10.67 -4.86 6.06
N GLN A 113 -10.82 -6.02 5.43
CA GLN A 113 -12.13 -6.61 5.12
C GLN A 113 -13.00 -6.89 6.35
N GLN A 114 -12.38 -7.09 7.51
CA GLN A 114 -13.05 -7.33 8.79
C GLN A 114 -13.60 -6.07 9.47
N MET A 115 -13.25 -4.89 8.97
CA MET A 115 -13.75 -3.64 9.55
C MET A 115 -15.24 -3.47 9.22
N ALA A 116 -15.93 -2.69 10.05
CA ALA A 116 -17.31 -2.30 9.77
C ALA A 116 -17.45 -1.57 8.42
N VAL A 117 -18.68 -1.51 7.92
CA VAL A 117 -19.01 -0.69 6.76
C VAL A 117 -18.66 0.79 7.02
N GLU A 118 -18.30 1.50 5.96
CA GLU A 118 -17.75 2.85 6.04
C GLU A 118 -18.63 3.83 6.83
N GLU A 119 -19.96 3.73 6.69
CA GLU A 119 -20.92 4.56 7.41
C GLU A 119 -20.74 4.48 8.94
N ILE A 120 -20.62 3.26 9.48
CA ILE A 120 -20.41 3.02 10.91
C ILE A 120 -19.05 3.56 11.34
N LEU A 121 -18.00 3.31 10.55
CA LEU A 121 -16.66 3.79 10.85
C LEU A 121 -16.59 5.32 10.87
N GLN A 122 -17.30 6.00 9.98
CA GLN A 122 -17.35 7.47 9.93
C GLN A 122 -18.00 8.06 11.20
N ASP A 123 -19.05 7.44 11.73
CA ASP A 123 -19.69 7.89 12.95
C ASP A 123 -18.79 7.69 14.18
N TYR A 124 -18.13 6.54 14.28
CA TYR A 124 -17.12 6.31 15.32
C TYR A 124 -15.91 7.23 15.19
N ASN A 125 -15.50 7.54 13.96
CA ASN A 125 -14.39 8.46 13.70
C ASN A 125 -14.69 9.88 14.18
N LYS A 126 -15.94 10.35 14.04
CA LYS A 126 -16.40 11.64 14.58
C LYS A 126 -16.52 11.60 16.10
N LYS A 127 -17.03 10.50 16.65
CA LYS A 127 -17.23 10.33 18.10
C LYS A 127 -15.90 10.26 18.87
N TYR A 128 -14.90 9.59 18.30
CA TYR A 128 -13.60 9.34 18.93
C TYR A 128 -12.46 9.84 18.02
N PRO A 129 -12.02 11.11 18.11
CA PRO A 129 -10.91 11.63 17.29
C PRO A 129 -9.58 10.94 17.64
N GLU A 130 -8.75 10.62 16.65
CA GLU A 130 -7.48 9.93 16.90
C GLU A 130 -6.45 10.82 17.62
N PRO A 131 -5.57 10.28 18.48
CA PRO A 131 -5.60 8.94 19.02
C PRO A 131 -6.72 8.79 20.07
N ALA A 132 -7.49 7.69 20.01
CA ALA A 132 -8.56 7.43 20.97
C ALA A 132 -8.56 5.99 21.48
N ILE A 133 -9.04 5.86 22.71
CA ILE A 133 -9.50 4.61 23.31
C ILE A 133 -10.90 4.81 23.89
N TRP A 134 -11.69 3.75 23.96
CA TRP A 134 -13.00 3.77 24.60
C TRP A 134 -13.32 2.41 25.22
N LEU A 135 -14.22 2.39 26.20
CA LEU A 135 -14.76 1.15 26.77
C LEU A 135 -15.78 0.55 25.80
N ASP A 136 -15.83 -0.78 25.75
CA ASP A 136 -16.89 -1.46 25.02
C ASP A 136 -18.26 -1.15 25.62
N GLN A 137 -19.28 -0.99 24.76
CA GLN A 137 -20.56 -0.34 25.11
C GLN A 137 -21.33 -1.03 26.26
N ASP A 138 -21.02 -2.28 26.56
CA ASP A 138 -21.65 -3.06 27.62
C ASP A 138 -21.11 -2.79 29.05
N LEU A 139 -20.03 -2.00 29.19
CA LEU A 139 -19.35 -1.77 30.49
C LEU A 139 -19.28 -0.28 30.91
N ALA A 140 -19.81 0.64 30.10
CA ALA A 140 -19.58 2.08 30.27
C ALA A 140 -20.35 2.75 31.44
N ASN A 141 -21.25 2.02 32.13
CA ASN A 141 -21.99 2.60 33.25
C ASN A 141 -21.14 2.57 34.51
N GLU A 142 -20.72 3.76 34.96
CA GLU A 142 -19.99 4.08 36.22
C GLU A 142 -18.46 3.87 36.24
N GLN A 143 -17.87 3.32 35.20
CA GLN A 143 -16.42 3.08 35.17
C GLN A 143 -15.62 4.31 34.71
N THR A 144 -14.47 4.53 35.37
CA THR A 144 -13.53 5.57 34.97
C THR A 144 -12.41 4.96 34.13
N LEU A 145 -12.28 5.45 32.90
CA LEU A 145 -11.17 5.14 32.00
C LEU A 145 -10.40 6.43 31.71
N VAL A 146 -9.13 6.46 32.07
CA VAL A 146 -8.22 7.56 31.72
C VAL A 146 -7.08 6.99 30.87
N GLY A 147 -6.99 7.44 29.61
CA GLY A 147 -5.91 7.07 28.70
C GLY A 147 -5.03 8.27 28.37
N GLN A 148 -3.74 8.16 28.64
CA GLN A 148 -2.73 9.12 28.21
C GLN A 148 -1.82 8.50 27.16
N VAL A 149 -1.73 9.12 25.99
CA VAL A 149 -0.76 8.71 24.96
C VAL A 149 0.64 9.16 25.35
N LEU A 150 1.56 8.21 25.51
CA LEU A 150 2.98 8.49 25.76
C LEU A 150 3.78 8.58 24.46
N LYS A 151 3.41 7.78 23.46
CA LYS A 151 4.04 7.76 22.13
C LYS A 151 3.02 7.34 21.08
N SER A 152 3.01 8.02 19.94
CA SER A 152 2.21 7.63 18.78
C SER A 152 2.98 7.87 17.49
N ASN A 153 3.17 6.81 16.71
CA ASN A 153 3.69 6.87 15.34
C ASN A 153 3.04 5.76 14.50
N ASN A 154 3.39 5.69 13.22
CA ASN A 154 2.74 4.75 12.28
C ASN A 154 3.01 3.26 12.58
N GLN A 155 4.01 2.94 13.40
CA GLN A 155 4.41 1.56 13.71
C GLN A 155 4.15 1.18 15.16
N SER A 156 3.81 2.14 16.03
CA SER A 156 3.66 1.88 17.46
C SER A 156 2.87 2.97 18.16
N GLN A 157 2.08 2.55 19.15
CA GLN A 157 1.35 3.44 20.03
C GLN A 157 1.47 2.95 21.47
N THR A 158 1.90 3.83 22.37
CA THR A 158 2.05 3.53 23.79
C THR A 158 1.11 4.40 24.59
N TRP A 159 0.32 3.76 25.44
CA TRP A 159 -0.67 4.36 26.32
C TRP A 159 -0.33 4.05 27.77
N LYS A 160 -0.45 5.05 28.63
CA LYS A 160 -0.67 4.85 30.05
C LYS A 160 -2.19 4.84 30.26
N ILE A 161 -2.71 3.73 30.76
CA ILE A 161 -4.14 3.53 30.96
C ILE A 161 -4.39 3.32 32.45
N SER A 162 -5.33 4.07 33.01
CA SER A 162 -5.82 3.88 34.37
C SER A 162 -7.30 3.52 34.30
N SER A 163 -7.66 2.33 34.79
CA SER A 163 -9.05 1.85 34.83
C SER A 163 -9.44 1.43 36.24
N SER A 164 -10.68 1.71 36.64
CA SER A 164 -11.22 1.31 37.95
C SER A 164 -11.48 -0.20 38.07
N GLU A 165 -11.74 -0.87 36.95
CA GLU A 165 -12.09 -2.30 36.90
C GLU A 165 -11.38 -2.98 35.72
N GLU A 166 -11.39 -4.32 35.67
CA GLU A 166 -10.93 -5.05 34.48
C GLU A 166 -11.91 -4.83 33.33
N ASN A 167 -11.41 -4.31 32.21
CA ASN A 167 -12.25 -3.89 31.10
C ASN A 167 -11.66 -4.21 29.73
N LEU A 168 -12.56 -4.42 28.78
CA LEU A 168 -12.22 -4.53 27.38
C LEU A 168 -12.14 -3.13 26.76
N ILE A 169 -10.92 -2.71 26.43
CA ILE A 169 -10.65 -1.37 25.90
C ILE A 169 -10.46 -1.47 24.40
N ASN A 170 -11.25 -0.69 23.68
CA ASN A 170 -11.15 -0.48 22.25
C ASN A 170 -10.06 0.55 21.96
N PHE A 171 -9.15 0.23 21.04
CA PHE A 171 -8.16 1.14 20.50
C PHE A 171 -8.58 1.55 19.09
N LYS A 172 -8.45 2.84 18.76
CA LYS A 172 -8.72 3.36 17.40
C LYS A 172 -7.63 2.95 16.40
N ILE A 173 -7.43 1.65 16.21
CA ILE A 173 -6.46 1.04 15.31
C ILE A 173 -7.14 -0.17 14.69
N ALA A 174 -7.19 -0.24 13.36
CA ALA A 174 -7.73 -1.39 12.64
C ALA A 174 -6.91 -2.65 12.96
N ASN A 175 -7.57 -3.77 13.23
CA ASN A 175 -6.90 -5.03 13.57
C ASN A 175 -6.32 -5.71 12.33
N PHE A 176 -5.20 -5.21 11.81
CA PHE A 176 -4.51 -5.81 10.68
C PHE A 176 -3.45 -6.84 11.12
N THR A 177 -3.18 -7.84 10.27
CA THR A 177 -2.16 -8.86 10.55
C THR A 177 -0.77 -8.23 10.72
N GLY A 178 -0.12 -8.47 11.86
CA GLY A 178 1.21 -7.94 12.18
C GLY A 178 1.24 -7.02 13.41
N TRP A 179 0.08 -6.59 13.92
CA TRP A 179 0.00 -5.93 15.22
C TRP A 179 0.28 -6.91 16.37
N THR A 180 1.05 -6.45 17.34
CA THR A 180 1.32 -7.12 18.63
C THR A 180 1.00 -6.14 19.75
N ALA A 181 0.53 -6.67 20.89
CA ALA A 181 0.24 -5.88 22.07
C ALA A 181 1.08 -6.36 23.26
N ASP A 182 1.67 -5.43 23.98
CA ASP A 182 2.33 -5.69 25.26
C ASP A 182 1.58 -4.92 26.37
N LEU A 183 1.22 -5.61 27.44
CA LEU A 183 0.70 -5.04 28.69
C LEU A 183 1.80 -5.15 29.75
N ASP A 184 2.30 -4.02 30.25
CA ASP A 184 3.41 -3.95 31.21
C ASP A 184 4.64 -4.77 30.77
N ASN A 185 5.00 -4.66 29.49
CA ASN A 185 6.09 -5.40 28.82
C ASN A 185 5.90 -6.92 28.73
N LYS A 186 4.69 -7.43 28.96
CA LYS A 186 4.33 -8.83 28.68
C LYS A 186 3.38 -8.89 27.50
N GLU A 187 3.68 -9.77 26.56
CA GLU A 187 2.82 -9.96 25.38
C GLU A 187 1.42 -10.38 25.81
N THR A 188 0.42 -9.71 25.26
CA THR A 188 -1.00 -9.98 25.50
C THR A 188 -1.72 -10.20 24.16
N LYS A 189 -2.80 -10.97 24.21
CA LYS A 189 -3.55 -11.34 23.01
C LYS A 189 -4.43 -10.17 22.57
N ILE A 190 -4.29 -9.77 21.31
CA ILE A 190 -5.24 -8.86 20.65
C ILE A 190 -6.57 -9.59 20.43
N ILE A 191 -7.66 -8.95 20.85
CA ILE A 191 -9.03 -9.36 20.56
C ILE A 191 -9.53 -8.46 19.42
N GLU A 192 -10.23 -9.06 18.47
CA GLU A 192 -10.86 -8.30 17.38
C GLU A 192 -12.24 -7.85 17.82
N ASN A 193 -12.55 -6.56 17.67
CA ASN A 193 -13.90 -6.08 17.86
C ASN A 193 -14.80 -6.66 16.75
N PRO A 194 -15.83 -7.48 17.07
CA PRO A 194 -16.67 -8.11 16.05
C PRO A 194 -17.57 -7.12 15.30
N GLU A 195 -17.87 -5.96 15.89
CA GLU A 195 -18.70 -4.93 15.28
C GLU A 195 -17.89 -3.97 14.41
N LEU A 196 -16.67 -3.63 14.83
CA LEU A 196 -15.86 -2.56 14.23
C LEU A 196 -14.59 -3.04 13.51
N GLY A 197 -14.07 -4.21 13.86
CA GLY A 197 -12.81 -4.75 13.35
C GLY A 197 -11.54 -4.09 13.92
N ASN A 198 -11.66 -3.20 14.90
CA ASN A 198 -10.51 -2.57 15.57
C ASN A 198 -9.91 -3.46 16.66
N ILE A 199 -8.72 -3.07 17.13
CA ILE A 199 -8.00 -3.76 18.21
C ILE A 199 -8.70 -3.54 19.56
N GLN A 200 -8.97 -4.63 20.27
CA GLN A 200 -9.40 -4.64 21.66
C GLN A 200 -8.36 -5.35 22.54
N LEU A 201 -8.17 -4.84 23.76
CA LEU A 201 -7.36 -5.48 24.79
C LEU A 201 -8.10 -5.54 26.10
N LEU A 202 -8.02 -6.68 26.78
CA LEU A 202 -8.45 -6.82 28.17
C LEU A 202 -7.37 -6.19 29.06
N VAL A 203 -7.72 -5.13 29.76
CA VAL A 203 -6.81 -4.40 30.67
C VAL A 203 -7.35 -4.54 32.09
N PRO A 204 -6.57 -5.08 33.03
CA PRO A 204 -6.97 -5.21 34.43
C PRO A 204 -7.20 -3.86 35.12
N ALA A 205 -7.84 -3.90 36.29
CA ALA A 205 -8.00 -2.73 37.14
C ALA A 205 -6.63 -2.20 37.62
N GLY A 206 -6.47 -0.87 37.59
CA GLY A 206 -5.25 -0.19 38.00
C GLY A 206 -4.62 0.64 36.88
N GLU A 207 -3.36 1.04 37.10
CA GLU A 207 -2.55 1.73 36.09
C GLU A 207 -1.67 0.74 35.34
N HIS A 208 -1.78 0.73 34.02
CA HIS A 208 -1.05 -0.17 33.14
C HIS A 208 -0.45 0.58 31.95
N LEU A 209 0.68 0.06 31.46
CA LEU A 209 1.30 0.52 30.23
C LEU A 209 0.93 -0.43 29.09
N VAL A 210 0.16 0.06 28.15
CA VAL A 210 -0.20 -0.68 26.94
C VAL A 210 0.64 -0.20 25.77
N LYS A 211 1.31 -1.13 25.08
CA LYS A 211 2.09 -0.85 23.88
C LYS A 211 1.58 -1.70 22.72
N LEU A 212 1.03 -1.02 21.72
CA LEU A 212 0.70 -1.61 20.42
C LEU A 212 1.89 -1.38 19.48
N SER A 213 2.32 -2.41 18.76
CA SER A 213 3.43 -2.32 17.82
C SER A 213 3.16 -3.16 16.58
N PHE A 214 3.38 -2.57 15.40
CA PHE A 214 3.34 -3.25 14.13
C PHE A 214 4.73 -3.81 13.83
N ARG A 215 4.88 -5.14 13.85
CA ARG A 215 6.18 -5.80 13.63
C ARG A 215 6.28 -6.34 12.21
N GLU A 216 7.50 -6.32 11.67
CA GLU A 216 7.78 -7.01 10.41
C GLU A 216 7.57 -8.52 10.56
N ASN A 217 6.82 -9.11 9.63
CA ASN A 217 6.65 -10.55 9.53
C ASN A 217 7.87 -11.21 8.85
N ASN A 218 8.12 -12.50 9.13
CA ASN A 218 9.16 -13.33 8.51
C ASN A 218 9.12 -13.30 6.96
N LEU A 219 7.95 -13.06 6.38
CA LEU A 219 7.78 -12.91 4.94
C LEU A 219 8.53 -11.70 4.36
N HIS A 220 8.59 -10.58 5.09
CA HIS A 220 9.34 -9.40 4.66
C HIS A 220 10.84 -9.66 4.65
N LEU A 221 11.35 -10.36 5.68
CA LEU A 221 12.75 -10.79 5.74
C LEU A 221 13.11 -11.68 4.55
N LEU A 222 12.28 -12.69 4.24
CA LEU A 222 12.51 -13.56 3.09
C LEU A 222 12.52 -12.78 1.76
N SER A 223 11.59 -11.84 1.60
CA SER A 223 11.51 -10.99 0.39
C SER A 223 12.75 -10.11 0.22
N ASN A 224 13.31 -9.60 1.32
CA ASN A 224 14.56 -8.85 1.32
C ASN A 224 15.74 -9.74 0.89
N TYR A 225 15.83 -10.97 1.38
CA TYR A 225 16.88 -11.92 0.96
C TYR A 225 16.76 -12.31 -0.51
N ILE A 226 15.56 -12.55 -1.03
CA ILE A 226 15.34 -12.85 -2.45
C ILE A 226 15.79 -11.67 -3.31
N SER A 227 15.44 -10.45 -2.93
CA SER A 227 15.82 -9.23 -3.66
C SER A 227 17.33 -9.03 -3.68
N LEU A 228 17.99 -9.24 -2.53
CA LEU A 228 19.45 -9.17 -2.42
C LEU A 228 20.12 -10.24 -3.29
N ALA A 229 19.64 -11.49 -3.24
CA ALA A 229 20.17 -12.57 -4.06
C ALA A 229 20.02 -12.29 -5.56
N ALA A 230 18.86 -11.81 -6.00
CA ALA A 230 18.62 -11.43 -7.39
C ALA A 230 19.57 -10.32 -7.85
N LEU A 231 19.78 -9.30 -7.03
CA LEU A 231 20.73 -8.21 -7.32
C LEU A 231 22.17 -8.72 -7.40
N SER A 232 22.60 -9.57 -6.45
CA SER A 232 23.94 -10.16 -6.46
C SER A 232 24.16 -11.02 -7.71
N ILE A 233 23.19 -11.85 -8.10
CA ILE A 233 23.25 -12.65 -9.32
C ILE A 233 23.37 -11.75 -10.56
N PHE A 234 22.58 -10.68 -10.63
CA PHE A 234 22.61 -9.73 -11.75
C PHE A 234 23.97 -9.02 -11.86
N ILE A 235 24.54 -8.56 -10.75
CA ILE A 235 25.87 -7.93 -10.71
C ILE A 235 26.95 -8.92 -11.14
N LEU A 236 26.92 -10.16 -10.61
CA LEU A 236 27.86 -11.21 -11.00
C LEU A 236 27.77 -11.51 -12.50
N TRP A 237 26.56 -11.59 -13.05
CA TRP A 237 26.36 -11.78 -14.48
C TRP A 237 26.99 -10.65 -15.32
N LEU A 238 26.80 -9.38 -14.93
CA LEU A 238 27.41 -8.23 -15.62
C LEU A 238 28.94 -8.27 -15.60
N ILE A 239 29.54 -8.67 -14.47
CA ILE A 239 31.00 -8.78 -14.33
C ILE A 239 31.52 -9.89 -15.25
N LEU A 240 30.87 -11.06 -15.24
CA LEU A 240 31.27 -12.20 -16.07
C LEU A 240 31.06 -11.96 -17.57
N SER A 241 30.00 -11.23 -17.96
CA SER A 241 29.74 -10.91 -19.36
C SER A 241 30.75 -9.90 -19.92
N LYS A 242 31.22 -8.96 -19.09
CA LYS A 242 32.23 -7.98 -19.49
C LYS A 242 33.58 -8.65 -19.79
N ASN A 243 33.97 -9.62 -18.97
CA ASN A 243 35.24 -10.35 -19.16
C ASN A 243 35.24 -11.25 -20.40
N LYS A 244 34.08 -11.72 -20.87
CA LYS A 244 33.96 -12.48 -22.13
C LYS A 244 34.04 -11.61 -23.39
N SER A 245 33.84 -10.30 -23.30
CA SER A 245 33.92 -9.39 -24.45
C SER A 245 35.33 -8.85 -24.70
N THR A 246 36.25 -9.07 -23.76
CA THR A 246 37.65 -8.60 -23.82
C THR A 246 38.67 -9.70 -24.15
N ASN A 247 38.22 -10.95 -24.31
CA ASN A 247 38.99 -12.07 -24.86
C ASN A 247 38.40 -12.47 -26.21
#